data_AF-A0A7S2HP13-F1
#
_entry.id   AF-A0A7S2HP13-F1
#
_cell.length_a   1.000
_cell.length_b   1.000
_cell.length_c   1.000
_cell.angle_alpha   90.00
_cell.angle_beta   90.00
_cell.angle_gamma   90.00
#
_symmetry.space_group_name_H-M   'P 1'
#
loop_
_entity.id
_entity.type
_entity.pdbx_description
1 polymer ?
#
loop_
_entity_poly.entity_id
_entity_poly.type
_entity_poly.pdbx_seq_one_letter_code
_entity_poly.pdbx_strand_id
1 'polypeptide(L)'
;QSSEGGAQRAYKKLHLRARRQAFDAKMLRKRYEERMQMRARKAARKAAAVYRKAKARNLHAAKVWRKRAQQFEEVAKEREDAAVEAAKLAEVYRRKKASAIEGKYRLEAQQAIDEAEAYEESAEKAQAQFDNITAAGKWYDRAERYAAARAMAAALPPGVAPPALPRLD
;
A
#
# COMPACT_ATOMS: atom_id res chain seq x y z
N GLN A 1 8.32 36.12 -73.12
CA GLN A 1 9.11 35.61 -71.96
C GLN A 1 8.52 35.97 -70.58
N SER A 2 7.27 36.46 -70.46
CA SER A 2 6.70 36.89 -69.16
C SER A 2 5.85 35.83 -68.41
N SER A 3 5.57 34.67 -69.00
CA SER A 3 4.73 33.64 -68.37
C SER A 3 5.48 32.77 -67.34
N GLU A 4 6.76 32.48 -67.58
CA GLU A 4 7.60 31.64 -66.69
C GLU A 4 7.91 32.30 -65.35
N GLY A 5 8.19 33.61 -65.35
CA GLY A 5 8.41 34.38 -64.12
C GLY A 5 7.15 34.52 -63.25
N GLY A 6 5.97 34.56 -63.88
CA GLY A 6 4.67 34.53 -63.20
C GLY A 6 4.38 33.17 -62.57
N ALA A 7 4.62 32.09 -63.30
CA ALA A 7 4.46 30.71 -62.83
C ALA A 7 5.40 30.37 -61.65
N GLN A 8 6.68 30.76 -61.72
CA GLN A 8 7.63 30.57 -60.60
C GLN A 8 7.23 31.37 -59.35
N ARG A 9 6.73 32.61 -59.50
CA ARG A 9 6.23 33.41 -58.36
C ARG A 9 4.98 32.79 -57.75
N ALA A 10 4.05 32.28 -58.56
CA ALA A 10 2.87 31.57 -58.09
C ALA A 10 3.24 30.26 -57.35
N TYR A 11 4.17 29.47 -57.90
CA TYR A 11 4.69 28.26 -57.28
C TYR A 11 5.36 28.54 -55.92
N LYS A 12 6.24 29.55 -55.83
CA LYS A 12 6.87 29.95 -54.57
C LYS A 12 5.83 30.38 -53.53
N LYS A 13 4.80 31.14 -53.93
CA LYS A 13 3.69 31.55 -53.05
C LYS A 13 2.87 30.34 -52.56
N LEU A 14 2.57 29.39 -53.45
CA LEU A 14 1.89 28.14 -53.08
C LEU A 14 2.71 27.35 -52.06
N HIS A 15 4.01 27.19 -52.31
CA HIS A 15 4.90 26.45 -51.41
C HIS A 15 5.06 27.13 -50.03
N LEU A 16 5.12 28.46 -49.99
CA LEU A 16 5.11 29.24 -48.75
C LEU A 16 3.81 29.05 -47.95
N ARG A 17 2.66 29.08 -48.63
CA ARG A 17 1.36 28.82 -48.00
C ARG A 17 1.27 27.39 -47.47
N ALA A 18 1.71 26.40 -48.25
CA ALA A 18 1.76 25.00 -47.84
C ALA A 18 2.67 24.79 -46.62
N ARG A 19 3.84 25.45 -46.57
CA ARG A 19 4.72 25.42 -45.39
C ARG A 19 4.06 26.00 -44.14
N ARG A 20 3.35 27.12 -44.26
CA ARG A 20 2.61 27.73 -43.14
C ARG A 20 1.50 26.81 -42.64
N GLN A 21 0.69 26.26 -43.55
CA GLN A 21 -0.37 25.30 -43.20
C GLN A 21 0.20 24.05 -42.50
N ALA A 22 1.30 23.50 -43.01
CA ALA A 22 1.98 22.37 -42.38
C ALA A 22 2.50 22.70 -40.98
N PHE A 23 3.06 23.91 -40.79
CA PHE A 23 3.50 24.39 -39.48
C PHE A 23 2.32 24.55 -38.51
N ASP A 24 1.23 25.18 -38.94
CA ASP A 24 0.04 25.40 -38.12
C ASP A 24 -0.61 24.06 -37.73
N ALA A 25 -0.71 23.12 -38.67
CA ALA A 25 -1.18 21.76 -38.42
C ALA A 25 -0.29 21.02 -37.40
N LYS A 26 1.04 21.15 -37.53
CA LYS A 26 2.00 20.58 -36.56
C LYS A 26 1.80 21.17 -35.17
N MET A 27 1.61 22.48 -35.05
CA MET A 27 1.39 23.16 -33.77
C MET A 27 0.06 22.75 -33.13
N LEU A 28 -1.01 22.64 -33.93
CA LEU A 28 -2.31 22.15 -33.47
C LEU A 28 -2.21 20.71 -32.95
N ARG A 29 -1.54 19.84 -33.71
CA ARG A 29 -1.29 18.44 -33.30
C ARG A 29 -0.51 18.37 -32.00
N LYS A 30 0.60 19.10 -31.88
CA LYS A 30 1.41 19.13 -30.65
C LYS A 30 0.59 19.55 -29.43
N ARG A 31 -0.19 20.63 -29.54
CA ARG A 31 -1.08 21.10 -28.45
C ARG A 31 -2.18 20.10 -28.11
N TYR A 32 -2.67 19.36 -29.10
CA TYR A 32 -3.63 18.29 -28.87
C TYR A 32 -2.99 17.11 -28.11
N GLU A 33 -1.84 16.63 -28.58
CA GLU A 33 -1.09 15.54 -27.96
C GLU A 33 -0.74 15.87 -26.50
N GLU A 34 -0.20 17.06 -26.23
CA GLU A 34 0.12 17.52 -24.88
C GLU A 34 -1.11 17.51 -23.95
N ARG A 35 -2.26 18.02 -24.42
CA ARG A 35 -3.51 18.01 -23.64
C ARG A 35 -3.99 16.60 -23.34
N MET A 36 -3.90 15.69 -24.30
CA MET A 36 -4.31 14.29 -24.10
C MET A 36 -3.36 13.55 -23.17
N GLN A 37 -2.05 13.75 -23.31
CA GLN A 37 -1.03 13.21 -22.40
C GLN A 37 -1.21 13.71 -20.97
N MET A 38 -1.54 14.99 -20.77
CA MET A 38 -1.85 15.52 -19.44
C MET A 38 -3.09 14.86 -18.82
N ARG A 39 -4.17 14.69 -19.59
CA ARG A 39 -5.38 13.99 -19.14
C ARG A 39 -5.07 12.54 -18.76
N ALA A 40 -4.27 11.84 -19.56
CA ALA A 40 -3.87 10.47 -19.30
C ALA A 40 -3.01 10.34 -18.04
N ARG A 41 -2.05 11.26 -17.81
CA ARG A 41 -1.27 11.33 -16.56
C ARG A 41 -2.17 11.57 -15.33
N LYS A 42 -3.19 12.44 -15.46
CA LYS A 42 -4.16 12.68 -14.37
C LYS A 42 -4.99 11.42 -14.08
N ALA A 43 -5.43 10.70 -15.10
CA ALA A 43 -6.13 9.42 -14.94
C ALA A 43 -5.24 8.36 -14.26
N ALA A 44 -3.99 8.24 -14.69
CA ALA A 44 -3.00 7.35 -14.10
C ALA A 44 -2.80 7.60 -12.60
N ARG A 45 -2.59 8.87 -12.20
CA ARG A 45 -2.43 9.27 -10.79
C ARG A 45 -3.67 8.97 -9.96
N LYS A 46 -4.87 9.22 -10.50
CA LYS A 46 -6.12 8.91 -9.79
C LYS A 46 -6.28 7.41 -9.55
N ALA A 47 -5.99 6.58 -10.55
CA ALA A 47 -6.07 5.13 -10.42
C ALA A 47 -5.03 4.58 -9.43
N ALA A 48 -3.79 5.07 -9.50
CA ALA A 48 -2.72 4.75 -8.54
C ALA A 48 -3.10 5.08 -7.09
N ALA A 49 -3.71 6.26 -6.87
CA ALA A 49 -4.05 6.74 -5.53
C ALA A 49 -5.01 5.81 -4.77
N VAL A 50 -5.86 5.04 -5.46
CA VAL A 50 -6.76 4.06 -4.81
C VAL A 50 -5.96 2.99 -4.09
N TYR A 51 -4.97 2.40 -4.78
CA TYR A 51 -4.13 1.34 -4.23
C TYR A 51 -3.16 1.88 -3.17
N ARG A 52 -2.63 3.09 -3.37
CA ARG A 52 -1.77 3.75 -2.37
C ARG A 52 -2.51 3.99 -1.05
N LYS A 53 -3.74 4.51 -1.11
CA LYS A 53 -4.58 4.72 0.07
C LYS A 53 -4.93 3.38 0.75
N ALA A 54 -5.26 2.36 -0.04
CA ALA A 54 -5.52 1.03 0.50
C ALA A 54 -4.28 0.43 1.19
N LYS A 55 -3.08 0.56 0.60
CA LYS A 55 -1.82 0.16 1.21
C LYS A 55 -1.60 0.86 2.54
N ALA A 56 -1.72 2.19 2.57
CA ALA A 56 -1.51 2.98 3.78
C ALA A 56 -2.47 2.57 4.91
N ARG A 57 -3.76 2.40 4.59
CA ARG A 57 -4.78 1.93 5.54
C ARG A 57 -4.43 0.55 6.09
N ASN A 58 -4.06 -0.39 5.22
CA ASN A 58 -3.76 -1.75 5.64
C ASN A 58 -2.48 -1.80 6.49
N LEU A 59 -1.42 -1.07 6.11
CA LEU A 59 -0.21 -0.96 6.94
C LEU A 59 -0.49 -0.29 8.29
N HIS A 60 -1.43 0.65 8.35
CA HIS A 60 -1.89 1.19 9.64
C HIS A 60 -2.60 0.11 10.49
N ALA A 61 -3.48 -0.68 9.89
CA ALA A 61 -4.10 -1.82 10.58
C ALA A 61 -3.06 -2.86 11.05
N ALA A 62 -2.00 -3.10 10.27
CA ALA A 62 -0.89 -3.96 10.68
C ALA A 62 -0.24 -3.45 11.97
N LYS A 63 0.03 -2.13 12.08
CA LYS A 63 0.60 -1.55 13.31
C LYS A 63 -0.28 -1.79 14.54
N VAL A 64 -1.61 -1.77 14.37
CA VAL A 64 -2.55 -2.09 15.45
C VAL A 64 -2.42 -3.55 15.87
N TRP A 65 -2.32 -4.47 14.91
CA TRP A 65 -2.07 -5.89 15.21
C TRP A 65 -0.76 -6.13 15.94
N ARG A 66 0.31 -5.46 15.52
CA ARG A 66 1.60 -5.51 16.24
C ARG A 66 1.48 -5.02 17.67
N LYS A 67 0.77 -3.90 17.90
CA LYS A 67 0.54 -3.40 19.26
C LYS A 67 -0.25 -4.41 20.10
N ARG A 68 -1.26 -5.06 19.51
CA ARG A 68 -2.03 -6.10 20.21
C ARG A 68 -1.18 -7.31 20.56
N ALA A 69 -0.29 -7.74 19.66
CA ALA A 69 0.64 -8.83 19.94
C ALA A 69 1.48 -8.51 21.19
N GLN A 70 2.07 -7.31 21.25
CA GLN A 70 2.84 -6.84 22.40
C GLN A 70 2.00 -6.80 23.69
N GLN A 71 0.76 -6.33 23.62
CA GLN A 71 -0.13 -6.30 24.78
C GLN A 71 -0.45 -7.72 25.28
N PHE A 72 -0.62 -8.69 24.38
CA PHE A 72 -0.82 -10.08 24.76
C PHE A 72 0.45 -10.71 25.35
N GLU A 73 1.62 -10.43 24.80
CA GLU A 73 2.91 -10.86 25.38
C GLU A 73 3.12 -10.30 26.79
N GLU A 74 2.80 -9.03 27.00
CA GLU A 74 2.88 -8.38 28.33
C GLU A 74 1.95 -9.07 29.33
N VAL A 75 0.69 -9.31 28.94
CA VAL A 75 -0.29 -9.98 29.82
C VAL A 75 0.09 -11.44 30.06
N ALA A 76 0.58 -12.17 29.06
CA ALA A 76 1.05 -13.54 29.24
C ALA A 76 2.13 -13.59 30.31
N LYS A 77 3.12 -12.70 30.22
CA LYS A 77 4.19 -12.59 31.22
C LYS A 77 3.68 -12.25 32.62
N GLU A 78 2.72 -11.32 32.74
CA GLU A 78 2.08 -11.02 34.03
C GLU A 78 1.42 -12.26 34.65
N ARG A 79 0.85 -13.14 33.81
CA ARG A 79 0.23 -14.40 34.26
C ARG A 79 1.27 -15.45 34.62
N GLU A 80 2.37 -15.56 33.89
CA GLU A 80 3.50 -16.42 34.30
C GLU A 80 4.07 -16.00 35.66
N ASP A 81 4.27 -14.70 35.88
CA ASP A 81 4.74 -14.15 37.16
C ASP A 81 3.75 -14.46 38.30
N ALA A 82 2.45 -14.31 38.04
CA ALA A 82 1.40 -14.67 39.00
C ALA A 82 1.39 -16.18 39.31
N ALA A 83 1.60 -17.03 38.32
CA ALA A 83 1.71 -18.47 38.50
C ALA A 83 2.89 -18.84 39.41
N VAL A 84 4.05 -18.20 39.18
CA VAL A 84 5.25 -18.39 40.00
C VAL A 84 5.01 -17.98 41.45
N GLU A 85 4.36 -16.84 41.69
CA GLU A 85 4.04 -16.40 43.06
C GLU A 85 3.03 -17.30 43.75
N ALA A 86 1.97 -17.74 43.04
CA ALA A 86 1.01 -18.70 43.58
C ALA A 86 1.67 -20.05 43.90
N ALA A 87 2.57 -20.54 43.05
CA ALA A 87 3.32 -21.78 43.30
C ALA A 87 4.24 -21.66 44.53
N LYS A 88 4.88 -20.49 44.73
CA LYS A 88 5.67 -20.21 45.96
C LYS A 88 4.78 -20.23 47.20
N LEU A 89 3.60 -19.62 47.15
CA LEU A 89 2.65 -19.61 48.27
C LEU A 89 2.15 -21.02 48.58
N ALA A 90 1.80 -21.81 47.56
CA ALA A 90 1.45 -23.21 47.72
C ALA A 90 2.55 -23.99 48.45
N GLU A 91 3.82 -23.81 48.07
CA GLU A 91 4.96 -24.45 48.72
C GLU A 91 5.08 -24.06 50.20
N VAL A 92 4.86 -22.79 50.54
CA VAL A 92 4.85 -22.32 51.93
C VAL A 92 3.75 -23.00 52.74
N TYR A 93 2.53 -23.08 52.21
CA TYR A 93 1.40 -23.69 52.90
C TYR A 93 1.50 -25.22 52.97
N ARG A 94 2.16 -25.86 52.00
CA ARG A 94 2.55 -27.27 52.05
C ARG A 94 3.43 -27.55 53.26
N ARG A 95 4.47 -26.73 53.48
CA ARG A 95 5.38 -26.85 54.64
C ARG A 95 4.67 -26.61 55.97
N LYS A 96 3.66 -25.74 55.98
CA LYS A 96 2.79 -25.47 57.15
C LYS A 96 1.71 -26.54 57.38
N LYS A 97 1.64 -27.59 56.53
CA LYS A 97 0.62 -28.65 56.57
C LYS A 97 -0.82 -28.12 56.45
N ALA A 98 -1.01 -26.98 55.76
CA ALA A 98 -2.30 -26.36 55.52
C ALA A 98 -2.84 -26.75 54.13
N SER A 99 -3.26 -28.02 53.99
CA SER A 99 -3.58 -28.64 52.68
C SER A 99 -4.67 -27.93 51.88
N ALA A 100 -5.72 -27.41 52.53
CA ALA A 100 -6.79 -26.71 51.83
C ALA A 100 -6.31 -25.40 51.16
N ILE A 101 -5.44 -24.65 51.85
CA ILE A 101 -4.89 -23.40 51.34
C ILE A 101 -3.81 -23.67 50.28
N GLU A 102 -2.97 -24.70 50.50
CA GLU A 102 -2.04 -25.19 49.49
C GLU A 102 -2.77 -25.53 48.18
N GLY A 103 -3.83 -26.34 48.25
CA GLY A 103 -4.60 -26.75 47.09
C GLY A 103 -5.19 -25.58 46.30
N LYS A 104 -5.66 -24.55 47.02
CA LYS A 104 -6.13 -23.30 46.40
C LYS A 104 -5.03 -22.61 45.59
N TYR A 105 -3.85 -22.40 46.19
CA TYR A 105 -2.75 -21.73 45.49
C TYR A 105 -2.15 -22.56 44.35
N ARG A 106 -2.20 -23.90 44.41
CA ARG A 106 -1.82 -24.76 43.27
C ARG A 106 -2.80 -24.62 42.11
N LEU A 107 -4.10 -24.54 42.40
CA LEU A 107 -5.11 -24.30 41.38
C LEU A 107 -4.94 -22.92 40.74
N GLU A 108 -4.73 -21.88 41.56
CA GLU A 108 -4.46 -20.52 41.06
C GLU A 108 -3.21 -20.48 40.17
N ALA A 109 -2.14 -21.18 40.56
CA ALA A 109 -0.93 -21.28 39.74
C ALA A 109 -1.20 -21.95 38.39
N GLN A 110 -1.96 -23.05 38.37
CA GLN A 110 -2.31 -23.73 37.11
C GLN A 110 -3.18 -22.83 36.22
N GLN A 111 -4.20 -22.19 36.79
CA GLN A 111 -5.06 -21.27 36.05
C GLN A 111 -4.27 -20.12 35.42
N ALA A 112 -3.29 -19.58 36.15
CA ALA A 112 -2.42 -18.54 35.63
C ALA A 112 -1.51 -19.03 34.48
N ILE A 113 -1.02 -20.28 34.53
CA ILE A 113 -0.28 -20.90 33.41
C ILE A 113 -1.20 -21.05 32.19
N ASP A 114 -2.39 -21.62 32.37
CA ASP A 114 -3.35 -21.83 31.28
C ASP A 114 -3.76 -20.49 30.63
N GLU A 115 -3.94 -19.45 31.44
CA GLU A 115 -4.19 -18.08 30.96
C GLU A 115 -2.99 -17.52 30.19
N ALA A 116 -1.76 -17.71 30.70
CA ALA A 116 -0.55 -17.25 30.03
C ALA A 116 -0.42 -17.86 28.63
N GLU A 117 -0.53 -19.19 28.52
CA GLU A 117 -0.46 -19.92 27.24
C GLU A 117 -1.52 -19.42 26.23
N ALA A 118 -2.74 -19.15 26.70
CA ALA A 118 -3.80 -18.61 25.84
C ALA A 118 -3.48 -17.19 25.32
N TYR A 119 -2.83 -16.35 26.12
CA TYR A 119 -2.36 -15.04 25.70
C TYR A 119 -1.16 -15.11 24.76
N GLU A 120 -0.22 -16.02 24.97
CA GLU A 120 0.89 -16.28 24.04
C GLU A 120 0.37 -16.70 22.66
N GLU A 121 -0.58 -17.64 22.61
CA GLU A 121 -1.19 -18.06 21.34
C GLU A 121 -1.91 -16.88 20.65
N SER A 122 -2.55 -16.01 21.43
CA SER A 122 -3.18 -14.80 20.93
C SER A 122 -2.16 -13.78 20.40
N ALA A 123 -1.00 -13.67 21.04
CA ALA A 123 0.11 -12.84 20.60
C ALA A 123 0.66 -13.32 19.25
N GLU A 124 0.93 -14.62 19.12
CA GLU A 124 1.41 -15.23 17.88
C GLU A 124 0.43 -15.01 16.72
N LYS A 125 -0.87 -15.23 16.97
CA LYS A 125 -1.92 -14.97 15.98
C LYS A 125 -1.94 -13.50 15.55
N ALA A 126 -1.83 -12.57 16.49
CA ALA A 126 -1.81 -11.14 16.19
C ALA A 126 -0.54 -10.74 15.40
N GLN A 127 0.62 -11.30 15.76
CA GLN A 127 1.88 -11.09 15.05
C GLN A 127 1.82 -11.64 13.62
N ALA A 128 1.27 -12.84 13.43
CA ALA A 128 1.04 -13.42 12.11
C ALA A 128 0.13 -12.55 11.23
N GLN A 129 -0.91 -11.92 11.81
CA GLN A 129 -1.74 -10.95 11.08
C GLN A 129 -0.94 -9.71 10.64
N PHE A 130 -0.08 -9.17 11.52
CA PHE A 130 0.83 -8.08 11.15
C PHE A 130 1.74 -8.47 9.98
N ASP A 131 2.36 -9.65 10.04
CA ASP A 131 3.30 -10.11 9.02
C ASP A 131 2.59 -10.35 7.67
N ASN A 132 1.41 -10.96 7.69
CA ASN A 132 0.60 -11.19 6.50
C ASN A 132 0.22 -9.88 5.80
N ILE A 133 -0.23 -8.87 6.56
CA ILE A 133 -0.60 -7.58 5.99
C ILE A 133 0.64 -6.85 5.44
N THR A 134 1.76 -6.93 6.15
CA THR A 134 3.02 -6.29 5.73
C THR A 134 3.57 -6.93 4.46
N ALA A 135 3.54 -8.26 4.36
CA ALA A 135 3.94 -9.00 3.17
C ALA A 135 3.08 -8.64 1.95
N ALA A 136 1.77 -8.46 2.14
CA ALA A 136 0.86 -8.00 1.09
C ALA A 136 1.17 -6.58 0.59
N GLY A 137 2.00 -5.79 1.30
CA GLY A 137 2.43 -4.45 0.88
C GLY A 137 3.05 -4.41 -0.52
N LYS A 138 3.82 -5.44 -0.91
CA LYS A 138 4.44 -5.53 -2.26
C LYS A 138 3.41 -5.72 -3.38
N TRP A 139 2.27 -6.34 -3.08
CA TRP A 139 1.18 -6.49 -4.04
C TRP A 139 0.59 -5.13 -4.41
N TYR A 140 0.38 -4.25 -3.42
CA TYR A 140 -0.11 -2.90 -3.65
C TYR A 140 0.81 -2.08 -4.55
N ASP A 141 2.13 -2.21 -4.41
CA ASP A 141 3.10 -1.48 -5.26
C ASP A 141 3.00 -1.90 -6.72
N ARG A 142 2.79 -3.19 -6.98
CA ARG A 142 2.54 -3.69 -8.33
C ARG A 142 1.18 -3.22 -8.83
N ALA A 143 0.13 -3.37 -8.03
CA ALA A 143 -1.23 -2.98 -8.38
C ALA A 143 -1.34 -1.48 -8.71
N GLU A 144 -0.66 -0.61 -7.95
CA GLU A 144 -0.58 0.82 -8.19
C GLU A 144 0.00 1.12 -9.58
N ARG A 145 1.12 0.50 -9.94
CA ARG A 145 1.77 0.67 -11.26
C ARG A 145 0.89 0.16 -12.41
N TYR A 146 0.30 -1.03 -12.25
CA TYR A 146 -0.59 -1.60 -13.27
C TYR A 146 -1.86 -0.77 -13.46
N ALA A 147 -2.47 -0.30 -12.38
CA ALA A 147 -3.64 0.56 -12.44
C ALA A 147 -3.32 1.90 -13.12
N ALA A 148 -2.17 2.50 -12.80
CA ALA A 148 -1.70 3.72 -13.45
C ALA A 148 -1.52 3.52 -14.97
N ALA A 149 -0.83 2.45 -15.38
CA ALA A 149 -0.59 2.13 -16.79
C ALA A 149 -1.89 1.87 -17.55
N ARG A 150 -2.79 1.06 -16.98
CA ARG A 150 -4.08 0.76 -17.60
C ARG A 150 -4.95 2.01 -17.75
N ALA A 151 -5.04 2.84 -16.72
CA ALA A 151 -5.82 4.08 -16.77
C ALA A 151 -5.22 5.11 -17.72
N MET A 152 -3.89 5.17 -17.84
CA MET A 152 -3.21 6.00 -18.83
C MET A 152 -3.56 5.56 -20.25
N ALA A 153 -3.41 4.26 -20.56
CA ALA A 153 -3.70 3.70 -21.86
C ALA A 153 -5.17 3.92 -22.26
N ALA A 154 -6.11 3.70 -21.33
CA ALA A 154 -7.53 3.90 -21.58
C ALA A 154 -7.91 5.37 -21.84
N ALA A 155 -7.15 6.33 -21.30
CA ALA A 155 -7.40 7.76 -21.45
C ALA A 155 -6.72 8.39 -22.67
N LEU A 156 -5.86 7.64 -23.38
CA LEU A 156 -5.17 8.12 -24.57
C LEU A 156 -6.00 7.80 -25.82
N PRO A 157 -6.29 8.79 -26.68
CA PRO A 157 -6.93 8.54 -27.96
C PRO A 157 -5.93 7.91 -28.97
N PRO A 158 -6.44 7.22 -30.01
CA PRO A 158 -5.60 6.68 -31.07
C PRO A 158 -4.70 7.74 -31.72
N GLY A 159 -3.46 7.38 -32.04
CA GLY A 159 -2.51 8.26 -32.73
C GLY A 159 -1.78 9.29 -31.84
N VAL A 160 -2.07 9.33 -30.53
CA VAL A 160 -1.27 10.07 -29.54
C VAL A 160 -0.27 9.12 -28.89
N ALA A 161 1.02 9.48 -28.93
CA ALA A 161 2.05 8.69 -28.29
C ALA A 161 1.86 8.66 -26.76
N PRO A 162 2.00 7.48 -26.10
CA PRO A 162 1.86 7.39 -24.66
C PRO A 162 2.98 8.18 -23.96
N PRO A 163 2.64 9.01 -22.96
CA PRO A 163 3.67 9.67 -22.17
C PRO A 163 4.31 8.65 -21.22
N ALA A 164 5.50 8.97 -20.71
CA ALA A 164 6.08 8.21 -19.60
C ALA A 164 5.10 8.16 -18.41
N LEU A 165 5.05 7.00 -17.75
CA LEU A 165 4.32 6.84 -16.50
C LEU A 165 4.74 7.94 -15.51
N PRO A 166 3.79 8.67 -14.91
CA PRO A 166 4.15 9.66 -13.91
C PRO A 166 4.86 8.97 -12.75
N ARG A 167 5.77 9.69 -12.08
CA ARG A 167 6.27 9.24 -10.79
C ARG A 167 5.07 9.07 -9.85
N LEU A 168 5.05 7.93 -9.17
CA LEU A 168 4.03 7.50 -8.23
C LEU A 168 4.64 7.51 -6.83
N ASP A 169 5.26 8.63 -6.49
CA ASP A 169 5.67 9.04 -5.16
C ASP A 169 4.47 9.60 -4.38
#